data_AF-A0A1B3W8T1-F1
#
_entry.id   AF-A0A1B3W8T1-F1
#
_cell.length_a   1.000
_cell.length_b   1.000
_cell.length_c   1.000
_cell.angle_alpha   90.00
_cell.angle_beta   90.00
_cell.angle_gamma   90.00
#
_symmetry.space_group_name_H-M   'P 1'
#
loop_
_entity.id
_entity.type
_entity.pdbx_description
1 polymer ?
#
loop_
_entity_poly.entity_id
_entity_poly.type
_entity_poly.pdbx_seq_one_letter_code
_entity_poly.pdbx_strand_id
1 'polypeptide(L)'
;MRRQPGDLINTAEVELWPGGLLRAHGNHHARALARATRVLRRKRDGRYLAARVPEGFVSLLPGWQDEPGVDQALESIQAAESAPPRRLRSTGCLPLHGLTERLRQLGIDADGYARRTGLALVAEPARLEFAGFDRYRRALWLRAGAANGWRQMQLAARRDGVVLEAISGYRSHDYQLGIFERKLARGQQVAQILQVNAAPGYSEHHSGLALDIGTPGEPPAEESFEHTAAFGWLQANAAAHGFLMSYPRDNPHGIVYEPWHWRYQPGPGL
;
A
#
# COMPACT_ATOMS: atom_id res chain seq x y z
N MET A 1 7.37 25.60 -8.66
CA MET A 1 7.73 24.27 -8.13
C MET A 1 6.51 23.68 -7.44
N ARG A 2 5.85 22.63 -7.98
CA ARG A 2 4.75 21.98 -7.25
C ARG A 2 5.36 21.28 -6.02
N ARG A 3 4.90 21.61 -4.81
CA ARG A 3 5.31 20.88 -3.59
C ARG A 3 5.01 19.39 -3.80
N GLN A 4 5.94 18.52 -3.38
CA GLN A 4 5.64 17.09 -3.34
C GLN A 4 4.39 16.87 -2.48
N PRO A 5 3.49 15.95 -2.88
CA PRO A 5 2.36 15.58 -2.03
C PRO A 5 2.85 15.18 -0.64
N GLY A 6 2.09 15.54 0.40
CA GLY A 6 2.42 15.14 1.77
C GLY A 6 2.30 13.63 1.98
N ASP A 7 2.66 13.17 3.17
CA ASP A 7 2.56 11.74 3.53
C ASP A 7 1.09 11.32 3.70
N LEU A 8 0.81 10.04 3.46
CA LEU A 8 -0.41 9.39 3.89
C LEU A 8 -0.30 9.07 5.39
N ILE A 9 -1.23 9.59 6.20
CA ILE A 9 -1.36 9.18 7.60
C ILE A 9 -2.42 8.07 7.65
N ASN A 10 -2.07 6.97 8.28
CA ASN A 10 -2.86 5.75 8.29
C ASN A 10 -3.40 5.50 9.70
N THR A 11 -4.69 5.21 9.84
CA THR A 11 -5.32 4.77 11.09
C THR A 11 -6.04 3.44 10.87
N ALA A 12 -6.68 2.84 11.89
CA ALA A 12 -7.26 1.50 11.73
C ALA A 12 -8.30 1.42 10.58
N GLU A 13 -9.24 2.36 10.53
CA GLU A 13 -10.40 2.32 9.61
C GLU A 13 -10.40 3.47 8.57
N VAL A 14 -9.61 4.52 8.81
CA VAL A 14 -9.61 5.75 8.01
C VAL A 14 -8.18 6.11 7.57
N GLU A 15 -8.05 6.44 6.30
CA GLU A 15 -6.84 6.97 5.70
C GLU A 15 -6.95 8.49 5.55
N LEU A 16 -5.88 9.20 5.89
CA LEU A 16 -5.78 10.66 5.79
C LEU A 16 -4.89 11.03 4.60
N TRP A 17 -5.50 11.05 3.43
CA TRP A 17 -4.82 11.35 2.17
C TRP A 17 -4.42 12.81 2.10
N PRO A 18 -3.22 13.17 1.60
CA PRO A 18 -2.90 14.55 1.30
C PRO A 18 -3.78 15.07 0.15
N GLY A 19 -4.04 16.37 0.16
CA GLY A 19 -4.75 17.05 -0.93
C GLY A 19 -4.10 16.88 -2.30
N GLY A 20 -4.91 17.00 -3.35
CA GLY A 20 -4.45 17.01 -4.75
C GLY A 20 -4.15 15.65 -5.38
N LEU A 21 -4.33 14.53 -4.66
CA LEU A 21 -4.12 13.17 -5.19
C LEU A 21 -5.42 12.42 -5.54
N LEU A 22 -6.54 12.78 -4.91
CA LEU A 22 -7.81 12.08 -5.06
C LEU A 22 -8.65 12.65 -6.21
N ARG A 23 -9.40 11.77 -6.88
CA ARG A 23 -10.31 12.14 -7.97
C ARG A 23 -11.70 12.44 -7.43
N ALA A 24 -12.35 13.49 -7.93
CA ALA A 24 -13.70 13.84 -7.51
C ALA A 24 -14.75 12.88 -8.08
N HIS A 25 -15.83 12.64 -7.31
CA HIS A 25 -17.01 11.86 -7.72
C HIS A 25 -18.22 12.77 -8.01
N GLY A 26 -17.98 14.03 -8.37
CA GLY A 26 -19.02 15.04 -8.65
C GLY A 26 -18.57 16.45 -8.27
N ASN A 27 -19.40 17.45 -8.61
CA ASN A 27 -19.05 18.88 -8.44
C ASN A 27 -18.79 19.26 -6.98
N HIS A 28 -19.57 18.73 -6.04
CA HIS A 28 -19.38 18.96 -4.62
C HIS A 28 -18.00 18.45 -4.15
N HIS A 29 -17.64 17.21 -4.51
CA HIS A 29 -16.33 16.64 -4.22
C HIS A 29 -15.23 17.47 -4.86
N ALA A 30 -15.38 17.88 -6.13
CA ALA A 30 -14.36 18.65 -6.84
C ALA A 30 -14.01 19.95 -6.10
N ARG A 31 -15.02 20.71 -5.64
CA ARG A 31 -14.80 21.95 -4.88
C ARG A 31 -14.08 21.72 -3.56
N ALA A 32 -14.48 20.68 -2.82
CA ALA A 32 -13.86 20.34 -1.54
C ALA A 32 -12.41 19.87 -1.72
N LEU A 33 -12.18 18.92 -2.65
CA LEU A 33 -10.86 18.34 -2.92
C LEU A 33 -9.86 19.36 -3.46
N ALA A 34 -10.30 20.35 -4.24
CA ALA A 34 -9.43 21.41 -4.74
C ALA A 34 -8.80 22.27 -3.64
N ARG A 35 -9.45 22.34 -2.46
CA ARG A 35 -8.99 23.12 -1.30
C ARG A 35 -8.46 22.25 -0.16
N ALA A 36 -8.58 20.94 -0.29
CA ALA A 36 -8.26 20.02 0.79
C ALA A 36 -6.76 20.04 1.09
N THR A 37 -6.40 20.19 2.35
CA THR A 37 -5.05 19.85 2.84
C THR A 37 -4.96 18.35 3.10
N ARG A 38 -6.05 17.76 3.62
CA ARG A 38 -6.23 16.31 3.76
C ARG A 38 -7.66 15.87 3.47
N VAL A 39 -7.82 14.60 3.16
CA VAL A 39 -9.11 13.95 2.93
C VAL A 39 -9.19 12.69 3.77
N LEU A 40 -10.24 12.58 4.57
CA LEU A 40 -10.58 11.37 5.31
C LEU A 40 -11.22 10.40 4.31
N ARG A 41 -10.58 9.26 4.09
CA ARG A 41 -11.05 8.20 3.20
C ARG A 41 -11.19 6.92 3.99
N ARG A 42 -12.39 6.35 4.01
CA ARG A 42 -12.63 5.07 4.68
C ARG A 42 -11.92 3.93 3.93
N LYS A 43 -11.25 3.04 4.66
CA LYS A 43 -10.47 1.96 4.05
C LYS A 43 -11.31 0.88 3.37
N ARG A 44 -12.33 0.37 4.07
CA ARG A 44 -13.16 -0.77 3.61
C ARG A 44 -13.79 -0.58 2.23
N ASP A 45 -14.21 0.64 1.89
CA ASP A 45 -14.96 0.93 0.67
C ASP A 45 -14.39 2.10 -0.15
N GLY A 46 -13.40 2.81 0.39
CA GLY A 46 -12.77 3.94 -0.28
C GLY A 46 -13.59 5.22 -0.33
N ARG A 47 -14.72 5.30 0.39
CA ARG A 47 -15.57 6.50 0.41
C ARG A 47 -14.87 7.67 1.08
N TYR A 48 -15.10 8.87 0.55
CA TYR A 48 -14.58 10.09 1.16
C TYR A 48 -15.57 10.56 2.22
N LEU A 49 -15.08 10.71 3.45
CA LEU A 49 -15.87 11.05 4.62
C LEU A 49 -15.97 12.56 4.77
N ALA A 50 -14.82 13.23 4.79
CA ALA A 50 -14.70 14.68 4.87
C ALA A 50 -13.37 15.15 4.27
N ALA A 51 -13.32 16.42 3.89
CA ALA A 51 -12.09 17.11 3.51
C ALA A 51 -11.72 18.16 4.56
N ARG A 52 -10.48 18.10 5.06
CA ARG A 52 -9.88 19.18 5.86
C ARG A 52 -9.46 20.30 4.91
N VAL A 53 -10.06 21.46 5.08
CA VAL A 53 -9.71 22.72 4.39
C VAL A 53 -9.21 23.74 5.43
N PRO A 54 -8.60 24.87 5.04
CA PRO A 54 -8.12 25.87 6.00
C PRO A 54 -9.18 26.32 7.01
N GLU A 55 -10.44 26.46 6.56
CA GLU A 55 -11.55 26.99 7.37
C GLU A 55 -12.20 25.94 8.28
N GLY A 56 -11.89 24.65 8.14
CA GLY A 56 -12.56 23.60 8.89
C GLY A 56 -12.65 22.28 8.14
N PHE A 57 -13.70 21.51 8.41
CA PHE A 57 -14.03 20.30 7.68
C PHE A 57 -15.23 20.53 6.75
N VAL A 58 -15.10 20.07 5.51
CA VAL A 58 -16.22 19.98 4.56
C VAL A 58 -16.67 18.53 4.54
N SER A 59 -17.94 18.30 4.90
CA SER A 59 -18.57 16.97 4.83
C SER A 59 -18.60 16.49 3.37
N LEU A 60 -18.20 15.24 3.13
CA LEU A 60 -18.36 14.55 1.85
C LEU A 60 -19.34 13.37 1.94
N LEU A 61 -19.59 12.92 3.17
CA LEU A 61 -20.62 11.94 3.52
C LEU A 61 -21.42 12.49 4.71
N PRO A 62 -22.76 12.58 4.64
CA PRO A 62 -23.57 12.94 5.79
C PRO A 62 -23.35 11.97 6.97
N GLY A 63 -23.26 12.50 8.19
CA GLY A 63 -22.99 11.70 9.39
C GLY A 63 -21.57 11.13 9.48
N TRP A 64 -20.61 11.68 8.73
CA TRP A 64 -19.24 11.16 8.71
C TRP A 64 -18.57 11.14 10.08
N GLN A 65 -18.98 11.99 11.01
CA GLN A 65 -18.43 12.07 12.36
C GLN A 65 -18.68 10.79 13.17
N ASP A 66 -19.79 10.11 12.90
CA ASP A 66 -20.19 8.88 13.61
C ASP A 66 -19.54 7.62 13.00
N GLU A 67 -18.74 7.77 11.94
CA GLU A 67 -18.12 6.63 11.27
C GLU A 67 -16.95 6.06 12.08
N PRO A 68 -16.81 4.71 12.11
CA PRO A 68 -15.73 4.06 12.85
C PRO A 68 -14.34 4.61 12.49
N GLY A 69 -13.56 4.91 13.53
CA GLY A 69 -12.17 5.37 13.41
C GLY A 69 -12.01 6.85 13.03
N VAL A 70 -13.09 7.62 12.90
CA VAL A 70 -13.00 9.06 12.60
C VAL A 70 -12.39 9.84 13.76
N ASP A 71 -12.73 9.56 15.01
CA ASP A 71 -12.10 10.22 16.18
C ASP A 71 -10.57 10.04 16.16
N GLN A 72 -10.10 8.80 15.99
CA GLN A 72 -8.67 8.50 15.86
C GLN A 72 -8.02 9.23 14.66
N ALA A 73 -8.75 9.39 13.55
CA ALA A 73 -8.27 10.14 12.39
C ALA A 73 -8.15 11.64 12.69
N LEU A 74 -9.11 12.22 13.41
CA LEU A 74 -9.07 13.63 13.82
C LEU A 74 -7.92 13.91 14.79
N GLU A 75 -7.72 13.04 15.79
CA GLU A 75 -6.56 13.10 16.70
C GLU A 75 -5.23 13.05 15.92
N SER A 76 -5.14 12.17 14.92
CA SER A 76 -3.96 12.03 14.07
C SER A 76 -3.68 13.27 13.21
N ILE A 77 -4.73 13.97 12.74
CA ILE A 77 -4.59 15.27 12.06
C ILE A 77 -4.03 16.30 13.03
N GLN A 78 -4.63 16.45 14.20
CA GLN A 78 -4.22 17.45 15.18
C GLN A 78 -2.78 17.24 15.64
N ALA A 79 -2.39 15.98 15.90
CA ALA A 79 -1.03 15.62 16.23
C ALA A 79 -0.04 15.98 15.10
N ALA A 80 -0.42 15.75 13.84
CA ALA A 80 0.42 16.11 12.70
C ALA A 80 0.54 17.62 12.47
N GLU A 81 -0.50 18.41 12.77
CA GLU A 81 -0.48 19.87 12.68
C GLU A 81 0.35 20.51 13.82
N SER A 82 0.42 19.84 14.98
CA SER A 82 1.12 20.35 16.18
C SER A 82 2.58 19.90 16.29
N ALA A 83 2.98 18.86 15.55
CA ALA A 83 4.30 18.26 15.68
C ALA A 83 5.41 19.06 14.95
N PRO A 84 6.60 19.21 15.55
CA PRO A 84 7.75 19.80 14.87
C PRO A 84 8.18 18.94 13.67
N PRO A 85 8.76 19.51 12.59
CA PRO A 85 9.06 18.80 11.34
C PRO A 85 9.88 17.50 11.49
N ARG A 86 10.73 17.42 12.53
CA ARG A 86 11.55 16.23 12.83
C ARG A 86 10.76 15.08 13.50
N ARG A 87 9.68 15.36 14.24
CA ARG A 87 8.86 14.32 14.93
C ARG A 87 7.80 13.67 14.02
N LEU A 88 7.48 14.28 12.88
CA LEU A 88 6.58 13.72 11.87
C LEU A 88 7.09 12.44 11.21
N ARG A 89 8.36 12.05 11.49
CA ARG A 89 9.00 10.84 10.98
C ARG A 89 8.73 9.58 11.81
N SER A 90 7.83 9.61 12.81
CA SER A 90 7.59 8.42 13.65
C SER A 90 7.06 7.25 12.79
N THR A 91 7.82 6.16 12.81
CA THR A 91 7.66 4.96 11.98
C THR A 91 6.81 3.89 12.68
N GLY A 92 5.77 4.31 13.41
CA GLY A 92 4.91 3.39 14.16
C GLY A 92 4.15 2.45 13.23
N CYS A 93 3.86 1.25 13.72
CA CYS A 93 2.90 0.36 13.08
C CYS A 93 1.57 0.43 13.80
N LEU A 94 0.48 0.26 13.06
CA LEU A 94 -0.86 0.12 13.60
C LEU A 94 -1.00 -1.21 14.34
N PRO A 95 -1.81 -1.29 15.40
CA PRO A 95 -2.18 -2.56 16.00
C PRO A 95 -2.82 -3.49 14.96
N LEU A 96 -2.67 -4.80 15.13
CA LEU A 96 -3.30 -5.83 14.28
C LEU A 96 -4.81 -6.00 14.55
N HIS A 97 -5.51 -4.89 14.80
CA HIS A 97 -6.88 -4.89 15.30
C HIS A 97 -7.85 -5.59 14.33
N GLY A 98 -8.72 -6.44 14.86
CA GLY A 98 -9.75 -7.15 14.08
C GLY A 98 -9.22 -8.18 13.08
N LEU A 99 -7.90 -8.35 12.95
CA LEU A 99 -7.30 -9.22 11.94
C LEU A 99 -7.60 -10.70 12.20
N THR A 100 -7.47 -11.15 13.44
CA THR A 100 -7.83 -12.52 13.86
C THR A 100 -9.30 -12.83 13.55
N GLU A 101 -10.19 -11.86 13.81
CA GLU A 101 -11.62 -12.01 13.54
C GLU A 101 -11.91 -12.10 12.04
N ARG A 102 -11.26 -11.26 11.23
CA ARG A 102 -11.38 -11.30 9.75
C ARG A 102 -10.84 -12.61 9.17
N LEU A 103 -9.71 -13.12 9.68
CA LEU A 103 -9.18 -14.43 9.29
C LEU A 103 -10.14 -15.56 9.64
N ARG A 104 -10.74 -15.51 10.84
CA ARG A 104 -11.75 -16.47 11.28
C ARG A 104 -13.00 -16.45 10.39
N GLN A 105 -13.47 -15.28 9.97
CA GLN A 105 -14.59 -15.13 9.04
C GLN A 105 -14.30 -15.74 7.66
N LEU A 106 -13.03 -15.73 7.23
CA LEU A 106 -12.58 -16.41 6.02
C LEU A 106 -12.32 -17.91 6.22
N GLY A 107 -12.53 -18.46 7.42
CA GLY A 107 -12.21 -19.85 7.74
C GLY A 107 -10.71 -20.15 7.72
N ILE A 108 -9.86 -19.13 7.90
CA ILE A 108 -8.39 -19.28 7.89
C ILE A 108 -7.91 -19.45 9.33
N ASP A 109 -7.36 -20.62 9.64
CA ASP A 109 -6.57 -20.85 10.86
C ASP A 109 -5.25 -20.07 10.76
N ALA A 110 -5.12 -18.96 11.49
CA ALA A 110 -3.96 -18.09 11.48
C ALA A 110 -2.66 -18.83 11.88
N ASP A 111 -2.73 -19.65 12.92
CA ASP A 111 -1.55 -20.36 13.43
C ASP A 111 -1.14 -21.48 12.47
N GLY A 112 -2.11 -22.23 11.94
CA GLY A 112 -1.86 -23.23 10.90
C GLY A 112 -1.33 -22.62 9.60
N TYR A 113 -1.86 -21.45 9.20
CA TYR A 113 -1.38 -20.73 8.02
C TYR A 113 0.07 -20.25 8.20
N ALA A 114 0.39 -19.64 9.35
CA ALA A 114 1.73 -19.20 9.68
C ALA A 114 2.73 -20.36 9.70
N ARG A 115 2.38 -21.49 10.33
CA ARG A 115 3.25 -22.68 10.37
C ARG A 115 3.51 -23.26 8.98
N ARG A 116 2.48 -23.36 8.13
CA ARG A 116 2.60 -23.96 6.80
C ARG A 116 3.39 -23.08 5.84
N THR A 117 3.20 -21.77 5.91
CA THR A 117 3.80 -20.81 4.95
C THR A 117 5.07 -20.17 5.47
N GLY A 118 5.36 -20.24 6.78
CA GLY A 118 6.43 -19.47 7.40
C GLY A 118 6.22 -17.94 7.36
N LEU A 119 5.07 -17.47 6.89
CA LEU A 119 4.74 -16.04 6.85
C LEU A 119 4.33 -15.54 8.23
N ALA A 120 4.75 -14.33 8.57
CA ALA A 120 4.39 -13.65 9.80
C ALA A 120 3.26 -12.63 9.58
N LEU A 121 2.56 -12.27 10.66
CA LEU A 121 1.63 -11.16 10.64
C LEU A 121 2.37 -9.85 10.39
N VAL A 122 1.84 -9.05 9.48
CA VAL A 122 2.41 -7.79 9.02
C VAL A 122 1.46 -6.67 9.41
N ALA A 123 1.90 -5.86 10.37
CA ALA A 123 1.20 -4.65 10.77
C ALA A 123 1.33 -3.56 9.69
N GLU A 124 0.27 -2.77 9.53
CA GLU A 124 0.30 -1.63 8.63
C GLU A 124 1.13 -0.48 9.22
N PRO A 125 1.89 0.28 8.42
CA PRO A 125 2.56 1.48 8.92
C PRO A 125 1.53 2.59 9.19
N ALA A 126 1.74 3.35 10.28
CA ALA A 126 0.94 4.53 10.60
C ALA A 126 1.19 5.71 9.64
N ARG A 127 2.28 5.65 8.86
CA ARG A 127 2.65 6.69 7.89
C ARG A 127 3.37 6.10 6.68
N LEU A 128 3.02 6.60 5.50
CA LEU A 128 3.61 6.23 4.22
C LEU A 128 3.97 7.49 3.42
N GLU A 129 5.06 7.44 2.69
CA GLU A 129 5.48 8.50 1.77
C GLU A 129 4.90 8.29 0.38
N PHE A 130 4.63 9.40 -0.30
CA PHE A 130 4.25 9.37 -1.71
C PHE A 130 5.46 8.96 -2.57
N ALA A 131 5.36 7.81 -3.22
CA ALA A 131 6.41 7.21 -4.03
C ALA A 131 6.18 7.37 -5.55
N GLY A 132 5.31 8.30 -5.95
CA GLY A 132 4.94 8.55 -7.33
C GLY A 132 3.59 7.94 -7.68
N PHE A 133 3.41 7.60 -8.95
CA PHE A 133 2.19 6.97 -9.44
C PHE A 133 2.51 5.58 -10.00
N ASP A 134 1.59 4.64 -9.79
CA ASP A 134 1.61 3.37 -10.49
C ASP A 134 1.23 3.54 -11.97
N ARG A 135 1.32 2.45 -12.74
CA ARG A 135 0.98 2.42 -14.16
C ARG A 135 -0.47 2.80 -14.46
N TYR A 136 -1.37 2.69 -13.48
CA TYR A 136 -2.77 3.08 -13.58
C TYR A 136 -3.04 4.52 -13.10
N ARG A 137 -1.98 5.30 -12.84
CA ARG A 137 -2.04 6.68 -12.37
C ARG A 137 -2.69 6.80 -10.98
N ARG A 138 -2.59 5.77 -10.15
CA ARG A 138 -2.96 5.80 -8.73
C ARG A 138 -1.73 6.17 -7.90
N ALA A 139 -1.93 6.87 -6.79
CA ALA A 139 -0.83 7.24 -5.91
C ALA A 139 -0.18 5.97 -5.34
N LEU A 140 1.14 5.90 -5.43
CA LEU A 140 1.95 4.83 -4.88
C LEU A 140 2.41 5.23 -3.48
N TRP A 141 2.17 4.36 -2.50
CA TRP A 141 2.53 4.59 -1.10
C TRP A 141 3.54 3.54 -0.64
N LEU A 142 4.65 3.99 -0.05
CA LEU A 142 5.71 3.13 0.49
C LEU A 142 6.25 3.74 1.79
N ARG A 143 6.88 2.95 2.67
CA ARG A 143 7.65 3.51 3.79
C ARG A 143 8.86 4.28 3.23
N ALA A 144 9.30 5.30 3.97
CA ALA A 144 10.33 6.25 3.53
C ALA A 144 11.57 5.60 2.88
N GLY A 145 12.13 4.56 3.51
CA GLY A 145 13.29 3.83 2.98
C GLY A 145 13.00 3.16 1.63
N ALA A 146 11.88 2.44 1.53
CA ALA A 146 11.43 1.81 0.30
C ALA A 146 11.10 2.84 -0.79
N ALA A 147 10.46 3.96 -0.45
CA ALA A 147 10.18 5.05 -1.38
C ALA A 147 11.47 5.66 -1.94
N ASN A 148 12.50 5.83 -1.10
CA ASN A 148 13.80 6.31 -1.53
C ASN A 148 14.52 5.29 -2.41
N GLY A 149 14.61 4.03 -1.98
CA GLY A 149 15.20 2.95 -2.77
C GLY A 149 14.54 2.83 -4.14
N TRP A 150 13.20 2.88 -4.19
CA TRP A 150 12.44 2.82 -5.44
C TRP A 150 12.80 3.96 -6.39
N ARG A 151 12.86 5.20 -5.92
CA ARG A 151 13.26 6.35 -6.74
C ARG A 151 14.68 6.20 -7.29
N GLN A 152 15.63 5.73 -6.47
CA GLN A 152 17.01 5.51 -6.92
C GLN A 152 17.09 4.38 -7.94
N MET A 153 16.36 3.28 -7.71
CA MET A 153 16.30 2.14 -8.62
C MET A 153 15.71 2.53 -9.98
N GLN A 154 14.61 3.28 -10.01
CA GLN A 154 14.04 3.80 -11.25
C GLN A 154 15.01 4.71 -12.01
N LEU A 155 15.76 5.57 -11.29
CA LEU A 155 16.73 6.48 -11.91
C LEU A 155 17.93 5.71 -12.47
N ALA A 156 18.43 4.69 -11.77
CA ALA A 156 19.51 3.83 -12.26
C ALA A 156 19.07 3.06 -13.50
N ALA A 157 17.93 2.36 -13.45
CA ALA A 157 17.39 1.63 -14.59
C ALA A 157 17.23 2.52 -15.83
N ARG A 158 16.72 3.74 -15.65
CA ARG A 158 16.56 4.70 -16.77
C ARG A 158 17.88 5.12 -17.40
N ARG A 159 18.97 5.22 -16.63
CA ARG A 159 20.31 5.52 -17.18
C ARG A 159 20.82 4.39 -18.07
N ASP A 160 20.40 3.16 -17.78
CA ASP A 160 20.74 1.97 -18.53
C ASP A 160 19.72 1.67 -19.65
N GLY A 161 18.82 2.61 -19.96
CA GLY A 161 17.80 2.46 -21.01
C GLY A 161 16.62 1.55 -20.62
N VAL A 162 16.50 1.17 -19.35
CA VAL A 162 15.44 0.30 -18.83
C VAL A 162 14.35 1.14 -18.13
N VAL A 163 13.08 0.86 -18.43
CA VAL A 163 11.95 1.54 -17.78
C VAL A 163 11.26 0.59 -16.80
N LEU A 164 11.25 0.97 -15.53
CA LEU A 164 10.51 0.27 -14.48
C LEU A 164 9.22 1.01 -14.14
N GLU A 165 8.10 0.30 -14.18
CA GLU A 165 6.77 0.77 -13.77
C GLU A 165 6.37 0.13 -12.45
N ALA A 166 5.80 0.91 -11.53
CA ALA A 166 5.12 0.33 -10.38
C ALA A 166 3.73 -0.18 -10.78
N ILE A 167 3.36 -1.38 -10.32
CA ILE A 167 2.02 -1.96 -10.47
C ILE A 167 1.22 -1.75 -9.19
N SER A 168 1.81 -2.05 -8.03
CA SER A 168 1.15 -1.93 -6.71
C SER A 168 2.18 -1.76 -5.60
N GLY A 169 1.84 -0.99 -4.55
CA GLY A 169 2.70 -0.72 -3.38
C GLY A 169 1.99 -1.11 -2.09
N TYR A 170 1.95 -0.21 -1.10
CA TYR A 170 1.18 -0.45 0.12
C TYR A 170 -0.28 -0.83 -0.15
N ARG A 171 -0.77 -1.81 0.64
CA ARG A 171 -2.13 -2.33 0.61
C ARG A 171 -2.61 -2.53 2.04
N SER A 172 -3.74 -1.95 2.43
CA SER A 172 -4.31 -2.17 3.76
C SER A 172 -4.87 -3.60 3.94
N HIS A 173 -5.05 -4.03 5.18
CA HIS A 173 -5.76 -5.25 5.55
C HIS A 173 -7.17 -5.26 4.97
N ASP A 174 -7.89 -4.13 5.06
CA ASP A 174 -9.22 -3.96 4.45
C ASP A 174 -9.21 -4.16 2.94
N TYR A 175 -8.24 -3.59 2.24
CA TYR A 175 -8.14 -3.76 0.79
C TYR A 175 -7.90 -5.23 0.43
N GLN A 176 -7.01 -5.91 1.17
CA GLN A 176 -6.73 -7.33 0.97
C GLN A 176 -7.96 -8.19 1.26
N LEU A 177 -8.72 -7.89 2.32
CA LEU A 177 -10.00 -8.55 2.59
C LEU A 177 -10.99 -8.34 1.44
N GLY A 178 -11.10 -7.13 0.90
CA GLY A 178 -11.94 -6.86 -0.27
C GLY A 178 -11.52 -7.65 -1.52
N ILE A 179 -10.25 -8.02 -1.68
CA ILE A 179 -9.82 -8.95 -2.75
C ILE A 179 -10.44 -10.33 -2.52
N PHE A 180 -10.39 -10.83 -1.29
CA PHE A 180 -10.96 -12.13 -0.92
C PHE A 180 -12.47 -12.13 -1.16
N GLU A 181 -13.19 -11.14 -0.63
CA GLU A 181 -14.65 -11.00 -0.81
C GLU A 181 -15.05 -11.02 -2.28
N ARG A 182 -14.35 -10.25 -3.14
CA ARG A 182 -14.62 -10.23 -4.58
C ARG A 182 -14.34 -11.57 -5.25
N LYS A 183 -13.31 -12.30 -4.83
CA LYS A 183 -12.97 -13.61 -5.41
C LYS A 183 -13.96 -14.69 -4.95
N LEU A 184 -14.38 -14.67 -3.69
CA LEU A 184 -15.44 -15.52 -3.14
C LEU A 184 -16.77 -15.27 -3.86
N ALA A 185 -17.13 -14.00 -4.08
CA ALA A 185 -18.34 -13.64 -4.84
C ALA A 185 -18.31 -14.12 -6.31
N ARG A 186 -17.13 -14.40 -6.87
CA ARG A 186 -16.96 -15.03 -8.20
C ARG A 186 -16.88 -16.56 -8.14
N GLY A 187 -17.11 -17.17 -6.99
CA GLY A 187 -17.12 -18.62 -6.80
C GLY A 187 -15.74 -19.25 -6.57
N GLN A 188 -14.67 -18.48 -6.37
CA GLN A 188 -13.38 -19.06 -5.96
C GLN A 188 -13.43 -19.50 -4.51
N GLN A 189 -12.79 -20.62 -4.20
CA GLN A 189 -12.64 -21.11 -2.82
C GLN A 189 -11.44 -20.44 -2.14
N VAL A 190 -11.50 -20.26 -0.81
CA VAL A 190 -10.41 -19.66 -0.03
C VAL A 190 -9.06 -20.34 -0.31
N ALA A 191 -9.02 -21.66 -0.40
CA ALA A 191 -7.80 -22.41 -0.72
C ALA A 191 -7.19 -22.03 -2.08
N GLN A 192 -8.02 -21.78 -3.11
CA GLN A 192 -7.55 -21.34 -4.43
C GLN A 192 -7.03 -19.89 -4.39
N ILE A 193 -7.70 -19.03 -3.62
CA ILE A 193 -7.27 -17.64 -3.43
C ILE A 193 -5.89 -17.62 -2.75
N LEU A 194 -5.69 -18.46 -1.74
CA LEU A 194 -4.45 -18.52 -0.95
C LEU A 194 -3.22 -19.03 -1.72
N GLN A 195 -3.39 -19.62 -2.91
CA GLN A 195 -2.27 -19.99 -3.79
C GLN A 195 -1.62 -18.76 -4.44
N VAL A 196 -2.42 -17.74 -4.76
CA VAL A 196 -2.00 -16.55 -5.52
C VAL A 196 -2.08 -15.25 -4.72
N ASN A 197 -2.61 -15.30 -3.50
CA ASN A 197 -2.73 -14.15 -2.63
C ASN A 197 -2.48 -14.57 -1.18
N ALA A 198 -1.53 -13.90 -0.52
CA ALA A 198 -1.37 -14.03 0.92
C ALA A 198 -2.68 -13.67 1.66
N ALA A 199 -2.95 -14.37 2.76
CA ALA A 199 -4.09 -14.07 3.64
C ALA A 199 -4.03 -12.59 4.11
N PRO A 200 -5.18 -11.93 4.36
CA PRO A 200 -5.18 -10.61 5.00
C PRO A 200 -4.32 -10.64 6.26
N GLY A 201 -3.38 -9.70 6.38
CA GLY A 201 -2.44 -9.67 7.49
C GLY A 201 -1.12 -10.40 7.25
N TYR A 202 -1.00 -11.24 6.23
CA TYR A 202 0.24 -11.96 5.90
C TYR A 202 0.88 -11.45 4.60
N SER A 203 0.25 -10.50 3.90
CA SER A 203 0.85 -9.88 2.70
C SER A 203 1.96 -8.90 3.06
N GLU A 204 3.10 -9.01 2.38
CA GLU A 204 4.20 -8.06 2.54
C GLU A 204 3.81 -6.62 2.13
N HIS A 205 2.80 -6.44 1.26
CA HIS A 205 2.28 -5.12 0.90
C HIS A 205 1.70 -4.36 2.09
N HIS A 206 1.24 -5.03 3.15
CA HIS A 206 0.78 -4.38 4.38
C HIS A 206 1.88 -3.54 5.02
N SER A 207 3.15 -3.97 4.91
CA SER A 207 4.28 -3.27 5.51
C SER A 207 4.60 -1.93 4.82
N GLY A 208 4.10 -1.71 3.59
CA GLY A 208 4.57 -0.62 2.73
C GLY A 208 6.04 -0.76 2.30
N LEU A 209 6.63 -1.94 2.42
CA LEU A 209 7.99 -2.25 1.94
C LEU A 209 7.98 -3.08 0.65
N ALA A 210 6.86 -3.73 0.32
CA ALA A 210 6.71 -4.48 -0.93
C ALA A 210 6.20 -3.61 -2.08
N LEU A 211 6.66 -3.95 -3.28
CA LEU A 211 6.38 -3.28 -4.52
C LEU A 211 6.27 -4.32 -5.65
N ASP A 212 5.15 -4.28 -6.37
CA ASP A 212 5.02 -4.99 -7.63
C ASP A 212 5.59 -4.12 -8.75
N ILE A 213 6.50 -4.67 -9.55
CA ILE A 213 7.23 -3.98 -10.61
C ILE A 213 6.92 -4.63 -11.96
N GLY A 214 6.72 -3.81 -12.98
CA GLY A 214 6.58 -4.22 -14.36
C GLY A 214 7.37 -3.29 -15.31
N THR A 215 7.06 -3.41 -16.59
CA THR A 215 7.65 -2.59 -17.67
C THR A 215 6.57 -2.23 -18.69
N PRO A 216 6.71 -1.12 -19.46
CA PRO A 216 5.77 -0.80 -20.52
C PRO A 216 5.62 -1.93 -21.54
N GLY A 217 4.41 -2.12 -22.06
CA GLY A 217 4.12 -3.17 -23.04
C GLY A 217 3.80 -4.54 -22.44
N GLU A 218 4.13 -4.78 -21.16
CA GLU A 218 3.92 -6.07 -20.52
C GLU A 218 2.65 -6.13 -19.66
N PRO A 219 1.97 -7.29 -19.62
CA PRO A 219 0.91 -7.54 -18.66
C PRO A 219 1.37 -7.34 -17.21
N PRO A 220 0.50 -6.78 -16.33
CA PRO A 220 0.82 -6.56 -14.93
C PRO A 220 0.79 -7.88 -14.15
N ALA A 221 1.81 -8.13 -13.34
CA ALA A 221 1.84 -9.25 -12.39
C ALA A 221 1.59 -10.62 -13.06
N GLU A 222 2.30 -10.87 -14.17
CA GLU A 222 2.32 -12.15 -14.87
C GLU A 222 3.75 -12.69 -14.99
N GLU A 223 3.88 -14.02 -15.09
CA GLU A 223 5.18 -14.69 -15.17
C GLU A 223 5.99 -14.26 -16.39
N SER A 224 5.34 -13.86 -17.48
CA SER A 224 5.96 -13.35 -18.71
C SER A 224 6.93 -12.18 -18.47
N PHE A 225 6.74 -11.43 -17.38
CA PHE A 225 7.66 -10.36 -16.99
C PHE A 225 9.12 -10.84 -16.85
N GLU A 226 9.34 -12.12 -16.52
CA GLU A 226 10.68 -12.67 -16.36
C GLU A 226 11.52 -12.68 -17.65
N HIS A 227 10.88 -12.63 -18.81
CA HIS A 227 11.55 -12.64 -20.12
C HIS A 227 11.95 -11.24 -20.59
N THR A 228 11.74 -10.21 -19.78
CA THR A 228 11.96 -8.82 -20.14
C THR A 228 13.37 -8.35 -19.78
N ALA A 229 13.86 -7.35 -20.51
CA ALA A 229 15.10 -6.65 -20.13
C ALA A 229 14.98 -5.99 -18.74
N ALA A 230 13.78 -5.58 -18.34
CA ALA A 230 13.52 -4.99 -17.02
C ALA A 230 13.74 -6.00 -15.89
N PHE A 231 13.23 -7.22 -16.02
CA PHE A 231 13.47 -8.27 -15.04
C PHE A 231 14.97 -8.66 -14.97
N GLY A 232 15.62 -8.82 -16.13
CA GLY A 232 17.06 -9.06 -16.18
C GLY A 232 17.87 -7.96 -15.48
N TRP A 233 17.48 -6.69 -15.66
CA TRP A 233 18.10 -5.57 -14.97
C TRP A 233 17.87 -5.61 -13.45
N LEU A 234 16.64 -5.92 -13.00
CA LEU A 234 16.31 -6.04 -11.57
C LEU A 234 17.13 -7.14 -10.90
N GLN A 235 17.25 -8.32 -11.52
CA GLN A 235 18.03 -9.43 -10.99
C GLN A 235 19.50 -9.06 -10.74
N ALA A 236 20.08 -8.19 -11.59
CA ALA A 236 21.46 -7.74 -11.45
C ALA A 236 21.63 -6.54 -10.48
N ASN A 237 20.63 -5.66 -10.34
CA ASN A 237 20.82 -4.35 -9.73
C ASN A 237 19.90 -4.03 -8.52
N ALA A 238 18.76 -4.71 -8.37
CA ALA A 238 17.76 -4.36 -7.37
C ALA A 238 18.30 -4.41 -5.92
N ALA A 239 19.17 -5.38 -5.63
CA ALA A 239 19.79 -5.53 -4.31
C ALA A 239 20.63 -4.31 -3.90
N ALA A 240 21.30 -3.63 -4.84
CA ALA A 240 22.05 -2.40 -4.58
C ALA A 240 21.14 -1.22 -4.17
N HIS A 241 19.84 -1.33 -4.45
CA HIS A 241 18.82 -0.38 -4.03
C HIS A 241 17.95 -0.89 -2.87
N GLY A 242 18.37 -2.00 -2.24
CA GLY A 242 17.71 -2.62 -1.10
C GLY A 242 16.48 -3.44 -1.46
N PHE A 243 16.29 -3.85 -2.72
CA PHE A 243 15.15 -4.69 -3.11
C PHE A 243 15.59 -6.12 -3.41
N LEU A 244 14.83 -7.09 -2.90
CA LEU A 244 15.01 -8.51 -3.17
C LEU A 244 13.67 -9.11 -3.60
N MET A 245 13.70 -10.10 -4.49
CA MET A 245 12.50 -10.82 -4.91
C MET A 245 12.07 -11.79 -3.80
N SER A 246 10.83 -11.70 -3.34
CA SER A 246 10.36 -12.50 -2.19
C SER A 246 9.91 -13.91 -2.58
N TYR A 247 9.39 -14.08 -3.80
CA TYR A 247 8.76 -15.33 -4.22
C TYR A 247 9.39 -15.88 -5.51
N PRO A 248 10.66 -16.36 -5.46
CA PRO A 248 11.22 -17.17 -6.54
C PRO A 248 10.45 -18.49 -6.72
N ARG A 249 10.76 -19.22 -7.79
CA ARG A 249 10.38 -20.63 -7.92
C ARG A 249 10.84 -21.41 -6.68
N ASP A 250 10.02 -22.34 -6.23
CA ASP A 250 10.27 -23.19 -5.06
C ASP A 250 10.49 -22.43 -3.73
N ASN A 251 9.95 -21.20 -3.61
CA ASN A 251 9.98 -20.47 -2.35
C ASN A 251 9.26 -21.27 -1.23
N PRO A 252 9.73 -21.15 0.04
CA PRO A 252 9.23 -21.96 1.14
C PRO A 252 7.82 -21.56 1.61
N HIS A 253 7.26 -20.48 1.06
CA HIS A 253 5.98 -19.93 1.50
C HIS A 253 4.76 -20.61 0.86
N GLY A 254 4.99 -21.41 -0.20
CA GLY A 254 3.91 -22.01 -0.98
C GLY A 254 3.09 -20.98 -1.75
N ILE A 255 3.61 -19.75 -1.90
CA ILE A 255 3.10 -18.74 -2.83
C ILE A 255 3.64 -19.07 -4.21
N VAL A 256 2.84 -18.89 -5.26
CA VAL A 256 3.30 -19.09 -6.65
C VAL A 256 4.50 -18.21 -6.98
N TYR A 257 5.22 -18.53 -8.05
CA TYR A 257 6.32 -17.69 -8.52
C TYR A 257 5.82 -16.30 -8.92
N GLU A 258 6.42 -15.24 -8.36
CA GLU A 258 6.03 -13.84 -8.62
C GLU A 258 7.25 -13.01 -9.05
N PRO A 259 7.70 -13.07 -10.32
CA PRO A 259 8.84 -12.29 -10.81
C PRO A 259 8.68 -10.77 -10.67
N TRP A 260 7.43 -10.32 -10.52
CA TRP A 260 7.09 -8.91 -10.33
C TRP A 260 7.18 -8.45 -8.87
N HIS A 261 7.24 -9.34 -7.86
CA HIS A 261 7.10 -8.97 -6.45
C HIS A 261 8.47 -8.78 -5.77
N TRP A 262 8.77 -7.53 -5.40
CA TRP A 262 10.04 -7.14 -4.79
C TRP A 262 9.82 -6.45 -3.46
N ARG A 263 10.61 -6.81 -2.45
CA ARG A 263 10.52 -6.23 -1.11
C ARG A 263 11.78 -5.47 -0.74
N TYR A 264 11.58 -4.28 -0.20
CA TYR A 264 12.65 -3.49 0.39
C TYR A 264 13.14 -4.12 1.70
N GLN A 265 14.42 -4.47 1.71
CA GLN A 265 15.20 -4.87 2.87
C GLN A 265 16.44 -3.97 2.90
N PRO A 266 16.53 -2.99 3.83
CA PRO A 266 17.76 -2.22 3.95
C PRO A 266 18.90 -3.19 4.26
N GLY A 267 19.96 -3.16 3.45
CA GLY A 267 21.15 -3.96 3.72
C GLY A 267 21.77 -3.59 5.06
N PRO A 268 22.62 -4.45 5.64
CA PRO A 268 23.44 -4.08 6.80
C PRO A 268 24.41 -2.97 6.37
N GLY A 269 24.03 -1.71 6.53
CA GLY A 269 24.89 -0.57 6.16
C GLY A 269 24.22 0.72 5.69
N LEU A 270 22.88 0.84 5.75
CA LEU A 270 22.15 2.10 5.57
C LEU A 270 21.42 2.53 6.85
#